data_AF-A0A7T1F8W6-F1
#
_entry.id   AF-A0A7T1F8W6-F1
#
_cell.length_a   1.000
_cell.length_b   1.000
_cell.length_c   1.000
_cell.angle_alpha   90.00
_cell.angle_beta   90.00
_cell.angle_gamma   90.00
#
_symmetry.space_group_name_H-M   'P 1'
#
loop_
_entity.id
_entity.type
_entity.pdbx_description
1 polymer ?
#
loop_
_entity_poly.entity_id
_entity_poly.type
_entity_poly.pdbx_seq_one_letter_code
_entity_poly.pdbx_strand_id
1 'polypeptide(L)' 'MFKKKNKIINLKPLVESNNDDFRIPTLFLKLQKFFYENKISEEERKKLSRMLNAYYEG' A
#
# COMPACT_ATOMS: atom_id res chain seq x y z
N MET A 1 10.66 25.17 -17.80
CA MET A 1 10.16 24.62 -16.52
C MET A 1 8.95 23.73 -16.81
N PHE A 2 9.16 22.41 -16.97
CA PHE A 2 8.07 21.50 -17.35
C PHE A 2 7.15 21.26 -16.15
N LYS A 3 5.96 21.86 -16.16
CA LYS A 3 4.89 21.53 -15.20
C LYS A 3 4.40 20.11 -15.51
N LYS A 4 4.94 19.12 -14.79
CA LYS A 4 4.46 17.73 -14.84
C LYS A 4 3.02 17.74 -14.32
N LYS A 5 2.04 17.60 -15.22
CA LYS A 5 0.64 17.40 -14.81
C LYS A 5 0.58 16.11 -14.01
N ASN A 6 0.19 16.18 -12.73
CA ASN A 6 -0.05 15.00 -11.90
C ASN A 6 -1.23 14.24 -12.50
N LYS A 7 -0.94 13.25 -13.35
CA LYS A 7 -1.95 12.34 -13.87
C LYS A 7 -2.40 11.48 -12.70
N ILE A 8 -3.66 11.59 -12.31
CA ILE A 8 -4.24 10.71 -11.29
C ILE A 8 -4.37 9.33 -11.92
N ILE A 9 -3.56 8.38 -11.47
CA ILE A 9 -3.59 7.00 -11.96
C ILE A 9 -4.58 6.22 -11.09
N ASN A 10 -5.59 5.62 -11.73
CA ASN A 10 -6.53 4.73 -11.05
C ASN A 10 -5.91 3.33 -10.92
N LEU A 11 -5.56 2.94 -9.68
CA LEU A 11 -5.00 1.62 -9.38
C LEU A 11 -6.07 0.54 -9.10
N LYS A 12 -7.37 0.88 -9.17
CA LYS A 12 -8.47 -0.06 -8.92
C LYS A 12 -8.35 -1.38 -9.73
N PRO A 13 -7.99 -1.36 -11.03
CA PRO A 13 -7.82 -2.60 -11.80
C PRO A 13 -6.74 -3.53 -11.24
N LEU A 14 -5.69 -2.97 -10.63
CA LEU A 14 -4.61 -3.77 -10.04
C LEU A 14 -5.03 -4.39 -8.69
N VAL A 15 -5.89 -3.71 -7.93
CA VAL A 15 -6.48 -4.24 -6.69
C VAL A 15 -7.42 -5.41 -6.96
N GLU A 16 -8.15 -5.35 -8.07
CA GLU A 16 -9.14 -6.36 -8.48
C GLU A 16 -8.53 -7.44 -9.40
N SER A 17 -7.22 -7.39 -9.65
CA SER A 17 -6.52 -8.35 -10.51
C SER A 17 -6.52 -9.75 -9.90
N ASN A 18 -6.76 -10.77 -10.72
CA ASN A 18 -6.59 -12.18 -10.31
C ASN A 18 -5.11 -12.62 -10.26
N ASN A 19 -4.18 -11.77 -10.69
CA ASN A 19 -2.76 -12.03 -10.60
C ASN A 19 -2.19 -11.42 -9.31
N ASP A 20 -1.73 -12.31 -8.43
CA ASP A 20 -1.20 -11.98 -7.11
C ASP A 20 0.07 -11.12 -7.15
N ASP A 21 0.89 -11.27 -8.18
CA ASP A 21 2.11 -10.47 -8.38
C ASP A 21 1.78 -8.97 -8.58
N PHE A 22 0.57 -8.65 -9.05
CA PHE A 22 0.09 -7.27 -9.16
C PHE A 22 -0.81 -6.87 -7.98
N ARG A 23 -1.69 -7.78 -7.56
CA ARG A 23 -2.69 -7.52 -6.51
C ARG A 23 -2.03 -7.26 -5.16
N ILE A 24 -1.09 -8.12 -4.74
CA ILE A 24 -0.46 -8.04 -3.41
C ILE A 24 0.33 -6.73 -3.25
N PRO A 25 1.25 -6.34 -4.18
CA PRO A 25 1.96 -5.07 -4.04
C PRO A 25 1.03 -3.85 -4.07
N THR A 26 -0.03 -3.88 -4.87
CA THR A 26 -1.00 -2.78 -4.94
C THR A 26 -1.78 -2.62 -3.64
N LEU A 27 -2.22 -3.73 -3.03
CA LEU A 27 -2.86 -3.73 -1.72
C LEU A 27 -1.92 -3.21 -0.63
N PHE A 28 -0.64 -3.58 -0.68
CA PHE A 28 0.37 -3.06 0.24
C PHE A 28 0.53 -1.54 0.12
N LEU A 29 0.63 -1.00 -1.10
CA LEU A 29 0.69 0.46 -1.32
C LEU A 29 -0.57 1.18 -0.80
N LYS A 30 -1.76 0.58 -0.98
CA LYS A 30 -3.01 1.13 -0.43
C LYS A 30 -2.99 1.19 1.10
N LEU A 31 -2.44 0.16 1.75
CA LEU A 31 -2.27 0.12 3.20
C LEU A 31 -1.28 1.20 3.68
N GLN A 32 -0.12 1.33 3.03
CA GLN A 32 0.87 2.37 3.36
C GLN A 32 0.27 3.77 3.22
N LYS A 33 -0.53 4.00 2.17
CA LYS A 33 -1.26 5.27 1.98
C LYS A 33 -2.25 5.51 3.13
N PHE A 34 -3.02 4.51 3.53
CA PHE A 34 -3.94 4.63 4.67
C PHE A 34 -3.21 5.03 5.95
N PHE A 35 -2.06 4.43 6.25
CA PHE A 35 -1.25 4.80 7.43
C PHE A 35 -0.74 6.23 7.36
N TYR A 36 -0.34 6.69 6.17
CA TYR A 36 0.10 8.05 5.95
C TYR A 36 -1.04 9.06 6.17
N GLU A 37 -2.20 8.84 5.54
CA GLU A 37 -3.36 9.74 5.62
C GLU A 37 -3.92 9.85 7.04
N ASN A 38 -3.92 8.74 7.79
CA ASN A 38 -4.38 8.71 9.18
C ASN A 38 -3.31 9.12 10.20
N LYS A 39 -2.14 9.58 9.74
CA LYS A 39 -1.03 10.02 10.61
C LYS A 39 -0.62 8.98 11.66
N ILE A 40 -0.75 7.69 11.33
CA ILE A 40 -0.28 6.61 12.20
C ILE A 40 1.22 6.81 12.41
N SER A 41 1.67 6.69 13.66
CA SER A 41 3.08 6.90 14.00
C SER A 41 3.98 5.88 13.30
N GLU A 42 5.25 6.22 13.09
CA GLU A 42 6.22 5.30 12.49
C GLU A 42 6.36 4.00 13.31
N GLU A 43 6.28 4.12 14.63
CA GLU A 43 6.36 2.98 15.55
C GLU A 43 5.16 2.03 15.40
N GLU A 44 3.95 2.56 15.33
CA GLU A 44 2.75 1.78 15.05
C GLU A 44 2.79 1.13 13.67
N ARG A 45 3.28 1.83 12.63
CA ARG A 45 3.48 1.25 11.29
C ARG A 45 4.44 0.06 11.35
N LYS A 46 5.56 0.18 12.07
CA LYS A 46 6.51 -0.93 12.26
C LYS A 46 5.86 -2.11 12.98
N LYS A 47 5.06 -1.85 14.01
CA LYS A 47 4.34 -2.89 14.75
C LYS A 47 3.35 -3.65 13.86
N LEU A 48 2.55 -2.92 13.08
CA LEU A 48 1.59 -3.50 12.14
C LEU A 48 2.26 -4.31 11.05
N SER A 49 3.37 -3.83 10.48
CA SER A 49 4.15 -4.58 9.49
C SER A 49 4.71 -5.89 10.07
N ARG A 50 5.20 -5.89 11.31
CA ARG A 50 5.68 -7.10 12.00
C ARG A 50 4.55 -8.10 12.27
N MET A 51 3.38 -7.62 12.68
CA MET A 51 2.20 -8.48 12.87
C MET A 51 1.77 -9.14 11.56
N LEU A 52 1.80 -8.37 10.46
CA LEU A 52 1.50 -8.91 9.13
C LEU A 52 2.51 -9.99 8.73
N ASN A 53 3.80 -9.75 8.95
CA ASN A 53 4.85 -10.74 8.65
C ASN A 53 4.64 -12.04 9.45
N ALA A 54 4.42 -11.92 10.76
CA ALA A 54 4.19 -13.06 11.64
C ALA A 54 2.93 -13.87 11.27
N TYR A 55 1.90 -13.22 10.73
CA TYR A 55 0.70 -13.91 10.26
C TYR A 55 0.96 -14.80 9.02
N TYR A 56 1.89 -14.41 8.15
CA TYR A 56 2.21 -15.17 6.93
C TYR A 56 3.36 -16.17 7.11
N GLU A 57 4.24 -15.96 8.08
CA GLU A 57 5.33 -16.89 8.43
C GLU A 57 4.92 -17.94 9.49
N GLY A 58 3.75 -17.78 10.11
CA GLY A 58 3.21 -18.65 11.17
C GLY A 58 2.41 -19.84 10.67
#